data_AF-A0A182MPE7-F1
#
_entry.id   AF-A0A182MPE7-F1
#
_cell.length_a   1.000
_cell.length_b   1.000
_cell.length_c   1.000
_cell.angle_alpha   90.00
_cell.angle_beta   90.00
_cell.angle_gamma   90.00
#
_symmetry.space_group_name_H-M   'P 1'
#
loop_
_entity.id
_entity.type
_entity.pdbx_description
1 polymer ?
#
loop_
_entity_poly.entity_id
_entity_poly.type
_entity_poly.pdbx_seq_one_letter_code
_entity_poly.pdbx_strand_id
1 'polypeptide(L)'
;MNHIWVLFLAHVVLSTVATEVHESGELLNTAEVCQYMQCVEDGSKLSLKFNETMWKQFSEQLNTTFDLNTWNWSKLDDLVQENRTFEVVFNGLETLHVHILQGHGSVTTLNLDNNQIAMVENEAFANFKALMTLSLRGNMITVVNDFVYNPNMLQHLDLASNRINDIKGLKTYTLSHLTYLNLSHNLIKSIGTELSKLEALETLDLSRNAIKRREKPIILPKNLQQLLLHNNELTTWPFETVPETLTDLSLGFNQINLTKEATNVRRLDLSYNRLASFCGECFPSLEELDLSGNYLEALPRFGNQPTRLRKISFNRMPNLQSIERSTFQGVTEQLHELEISFCPQLTTIEFHAFADLKELKRLDLSYNALQQVPENMVNWNQIEQGVNLQGNPINCACSMQWLVDRVIPAMHSKRELHKLFPNLRCAQPAIYKDHLIVHLTVHDNLMCRKYQEMDLPGMETVVQLMKEHRQMQFVRAQQIILAALICGIILEGVSAELGVACALPAGPPVPIGLARSLSGSKSSSSKLELVVSSVIRSRDSSFTGGVVLPVVAPDVDAGKSGVSPL
;
A
#
# COMPACT_ATOMS: atom_id res chain seq x y z
N MET A 1 -53.67 -21.15 67.81
CA MET A 1 -52.23 -20.93 67.54
C MET A 1 -51.68 -22.19 66.89
N ASN A 2 -50.71 -22.05 65.97
CA ASN A 2 -49.94 -23.12 65.31
C ASN A 2 -50.83 -24.21 64.65
N HIS A 3 -51.17 -24.16 63.36
CA HIS A 3 -50.46 -23.61 62.19
C HIS A 3 -49.05 -24.20 61.98
N ILE A 4 -48.73 -24.49 60.71
CA ILE A 4 -47.43 -24.96 60.19
C ILE A 4 -47.16 -26.46 60.51
N TRP A 5 -46.24 -27.07 59.76
CA TRP A 5 -45.71 -28.46 59.81
C TRP A 5 -46.34 -29.56 58.93
N VAL A 6 -47.67 -29.68 58.78
CA VAL A 6 -48.23 -30.83 58.00
C VAL A 6 -48.28 -30.58 56.49
N LEU A 7 -48.44 -29.32 56.04
CA LEU A 7 -48.47 -28.96 54.61
C LEU A 7 -47.08 -28.84 53.96
N PHE A 8 -45.98 -28.92 54.72
CA PHE A 8 -44.63 -28.64 54.21
C PHE A 8 -43.95 -29.81 53.49
N LEU A 9 -44.53 -31.02 53.55
CA LEU A 9 -43.99 -32.23 52.91
C LEU A 9 -44.71 -32.62 51.59
N ALA A 10 -45.78 -31.91 51.22
CA ALA A 10 -46.57 -32.18 50.01
C ALA A 10 -46.31 -31.20 48.85
N HIS A 11 -45.28 -30.34 48.96
CA HIS A 11 -44.98 -29.29 47.97
C HIS A 11 -43.52 -29.26 47.47
N VAL A 12 -42.70 -30.24 47.88
CA VAL A 12 -41.29 -30.37 47.45
C VAL A 12 -41.08 -31.55 46.49
N VAL A 13 -42.14 -32.33 46.21
CA VAL A 13 -42.10 -33.55 45.36
C VAL A 13 -42.82 -33.37 44.01
N LEU A 14 -43.40 -32.20 43.76
CA LEU A 14 -44.00 -31.82 42.47
C LEU A 14 -43.34 -30.59 41.81
N SER A 15 -42.16 -30.19 42.32
CA SER A 15 -41.36 -29.09 41.79
C SER A 15 -40.00 -29.54 41.28
N THR A 16 -39.87 -30.79 40.84
CA THR A 16 -38.95 -31.07 39.73
C THR A 16 -39.60 -30.50 38.47
N VAL A 17 -39.47 -29.19 38.29
CA VAL A 17 -39.51 -28.61 36.96
C VAL A 17 -38.49 -29.42 36.16
N ALA A 18 -38.94 -30.08 35.09
CA ALA A 18 -38.01 -30.56 34.11
C ALA A 18 -37.34 -29.31 33.52
N THR A 19 -36.17 -28.98 34.03
CA THR A 19 -35.22 -28.19 33.27
C THR A 19 -34.80 -29.10 32.13
N GLU A 20 -35.60 -29.07 31.07
CA GLU A 20 -35.19 -29.47 29.73
C GLU A 20 -34.04 -28.54 29.34
N VAL A 21 -32.86 -28.93 29.82
CA VAL A 21 -31.61 -28.62 29.13
C VAL A 21 -31.70 -29.39 27.83
N HIS A 22 -32.47 -28.84 26.88
CA HIS A 22 -32.31 -29.18 25.48
C HIS A 22 -30.85 -28.92 25.18
N GLU A 23 -30.10 -30.00 24.90
CA GLU A 23 -28.80 -29.84 24.27
C GLU A 23 -29.05 -29.05 23.00
N SER A 24 -28.40 -27.89 22.81
CA SER A 24 -28.85 -26.95 21.79
C SER A 24 -28.77 -27.50 20.35
N GLY A 25 -27.98 -28.57 20.16
CA GLY A 25 -27.97 -29.40 18.96
C GLY A 25 -29.28 -30.17 18.68
N GLU A 26 -30.08 -30.58 19.67
CA GLU A 26 -31.37 -31.25 19.43
C GLU A 26 -32.36 -30.32 18.72
N LEU A 27 -32.49 -29.08 19.20
CA LEU A 27 -33.45 -28.10 18.71
C LEU A 27 -33.09 -27.61 17.30
N LEU A 28 -31.80 -27.58 16.97
CA LEU A 28 -31.28 -27.41 15.60
C LEU A 28 -31.60 -28.60 14.68
N ASN A 29 -31.60 -29.83 15.21
CA ASN A 29 -31.84 -31.04 14.43
C ASN A 29 -33.33 -31.30 14.15
N THR A 30 -34.25 -30.72 14.93
CA THR A 30 -35.70 -30.90 14.75
C THR A 30 -36.38 -29.82 13.91
N ALA A 31 -35.83 -28.60 13.84
CA ALA A 31 -36.44 -27.48 13.14
C ALA A 31 -36.51 -27.68 11.61
N GLU A 32 -37.70 -27.48 11.02
CA GLU A 32 -37.95 -27.69 9.58
C GLU A 32 -37.00 -26.86 8.69
N VAL A 33 -36.69 -25.63 9.11
CA VAL A 33 -35.81 -24.70 8.36
C VAL A 33 -34.40 -25.26 8.17
N CYS A 34 -33.89 -26.02 9.14
CA CYS A 34 -32.55 -26.59 9.10
C CYS A 34 -32.43 -27.79 8.13
N GLN A 35 -33.53 -28.23 7.52
CA GLN A 35 -33.54 -29.20 6.43
C GLN A 35 -33.11 -28.59 5.08
N TYR A 36 -33.32 -27.28 4.88
CA TYR A 36 -33.05 -26.58 3.62
C TYR A 36 -32.18 -25.31 3.75
N MET A 37 -31.88 -24.86 4.98
CA MET A 37 -30.86 -23.85 5.29
C MET A 37 -29.78 -24.45 6.19
N GLN A 38 -28.54 -23.98 6.07
CA GLN A 38 -27.48 -24.34 6.99
C GLN A 38 -27.64 -23.54 8.29
N CYS A 39 -28.16 -24.16 9.33
CA CYS A 39 -28.20 -23.61 10.68
C CYS A 39 -26.84 -23.83 11.40
N VAL A 40 -26.33 -22.80 12.07
CA VAL A 40 -25.08 -22.84 12.84
C VAL A 40 -25.27 -22.04 14.14
N GLU A 41 -24.96 -22.66 15.29
CA GLU A 41 -24.91 -21.99 16.59
C GLU A 41 -23.47 -21.76 17.03
N ASP A 42 -23.19 -20.54 17.50
CA ASP A 42 -21.90 -20.10 18.03
C ASP A 42 -22.15 -19.26 19.30
N GLY A 43 -22.14 -19.94 20.46
CA GLY A 43 -22.41 -19.34 21.77
C GLY A 43 -23.82 -18.76 21.88
N SER A 44 -23.94 -17.43 21.89
CA SER A 44 -25.22 -16.70 21.94
C SER A 44 -25.71 -16.24 20.55
N LYS A 45 -25.05 -16.65 19.46
CA LYS A 45 -25.44 -16.36 18.09
C LYS A 45 -25.97 -17.60 17.40
N LEU A 46 -27.17 -17.49 16.83
CA LEU A 46 -27.74 -18.48 15.92
C LEU A 46 -27.80 -17.88 14.51
N SER A 47 -27.15 -18.55 13.55
CA SER A 47 -26.92 -18.09 12.18
C SER A 47 -27.54 -19.09 11.20
N LEU A 48 -28.51 -18.63 10.41
CA LEU A 48 -29.16 -19.41 9.36
C LEU A 48 -28.66 -18.93 8.00
N LYS A 49 -28.05 -19.83 7.22
CA LYS A 49 -27.45 -19.51 5.93
C LYS A 49 -28.18 -20.25 4.82
N PHE A 50 -28.73 -19.51 3.87
CA PHE A 50 -29.31 -20.10 2.67
C PHE A 50 -28.22 -20.82 1.87
N ASN A 51 -28.54 -22.02 1.39
CA ASN A 51 -27.67 -22.79 0.52
C ASN A 51 -28.52 -23.30 -0.64
N GLU A 52 -28.23 -22.82 -1.85
CA GLU A 52 -29.00 -23.13 -3.05
C GLU A 52 -29.04 -24.64 -3.36
N THR A 53 -28.01 -25.41 -2.98
CA THR A 53 -27.97 -26.87 -3.18
C THR A 53 -28.87 -27.62 -2.20
N MET A 54 -28.94 -27.18 -0.93
CA MET A 54 -29.87 -27.72 0.07
C MET A 54 -31.32 -27.37 -0.30
N TRP A 55 -31.57 -26.13 -0.73
CA TRP A 55 -32.89 -25.72 -1.20
C TRP A 55 -33.35 -26.54 -2.40
N LYS A 56 -32.49 -26.77 -3.41
CA LYS A 56 -32.83 -27.59 -4.58
C LYS A 56 -33.18 -29.03 -4.19
N GLN A 57 -32.40 -29.67 -3.32
CA GLN A 57 -32.69 -31.03 -2.83
C GLN A 57 -34.04 -31.12 -2.10
N PHE A 58 -34.46 -30.04 -1.41
CA PHE A 58 -35.76 -29.95 -0.76
C PHE A 58 -36.89 -29.62 -1.75
N SER A 59 -36.68 -28.67 -2.67
CA SER A 59 -37.71 -28.19 -3.61
C SER A 59 -37.88 -29.02 -4.88
N GLU A 60 -37.00 -29.99 -5.14
CA GLU A 60 -37.13 -31.00 -6.21
C GLU A 60 -38.49 -31.73 -6.19
N GLN A 61 -39.09 -31.92 -5.00
CA GLN A 61 -40.43 -32.52 -4.85
C GLN A 61 -41.59 -31.54 -5.08
N LEU A 62 -41.31 -30.23 -5.01
CA LEU A 62 -42.30 -29.14 -5.08
C LEU A 62 -42.28 -28.41 -6.44
N ASN A 63 -41.21 -28.56 -7.22
CA ASN A 63 -40.97 -27.85 -8.48
C ASN A 63 -41.03 -26.31 -8.32
N THR A 64 -40.53 -25.80 -7.18
CA THR A 64 -40.53 -24.37 -6.84
C THR A 64 -39.12 -23.78 -6.77
N THR A 65 -38.97 -22.58 -7.35
CA THR A 65 -37.82 -21.70 -7.11
C THR A 65 -37.96 -20.99 -5.76
N PHE A 66 -36.84 -20.69 -5.10
CA PHE A 66 -36.86 -19.81 -3.93
C PHE A 66 -37.17 -18.36 -4.35
N ASP A 67 -38.01 -17.67 -3.57
CA ASP A 67 -38.21 -16.22 -3.65
C ASP A 67 -38.17 -15.63 -2.24
N LEU A 68 -37.31 -14.63 -2.05
CA LEU A 68 -37.13 -13.93 -0.78
C LEU A 68 -38.38 -13.14 -0.36
N ASN A 69 -39.15 -12.65 -1.34
CA ASN A 69 -40.30 -11.76 -1.10
C ASN A 69 -41.52 -12.51 -0.57
N THR A 70 -41.70 -13.78 -0.97
CA THR A 70 -42.78 -14.66 -0.51
C THR A 70 -42.36 -15.73 0.49
N TRP A 71 -41.09 -15.75 0.93
CA TRP A 71 -40.62 -16.70 1.94
C TRP A 71 -41.33 -16.52 3.29
N ASN A 72 -41.82 -17.62 3.89
CA ASN A 72 -42.52 -17.56 5.16
C ASN A 72 -41.54 -17.43 6.34
N TRP A 73 -41.38 -16.20 6.82
CA TRP A 73 -40.58 -15.87 8.00
C TRP A 73 -41.11 -16.49 9.31
N SER A 74 -42.38 -16.93 9.39
CA SER A 74 -42.92 -17.60 10.59
C SER A 74 -42.39 -19.02 10.83
N LYS A 75 -41.59 -19.58 9.91
CA LYS A 75 -40.88 -20.85 10.16
C LYS A 75 -39.71 -20.69 11.12
N LEU A 76 -39.39 -19.46 11.53
CA LEU A 76 -38.32 -19.15 12.47
C LEU A 76 -38.80 -19.14 13.93
N ASP A 77 -40.11 -19.17 14.16
CA ASP A 77 -40.74 -19.09 15.49
C ASP A 77 -40.20 -20.18 16.44
N ASP A 78 -40.05 -21.43 15.95
CA ASP A 78 -39.52 -22.57 16.70
C ASP A 78 -38.02 -22.45 17.07
N LEU A 79 -37.26 -21.62 16.34
CA LEU A 79 -35.81 -21.43 16.52
C LEU A 79 -35.45 -20.23 17.41
N VAL A 80 -36.44 -19.39 17.76
CA VAL A 80 -36.21 -18.14 18.50
C VAL A 80 -36.19 -18.41 20.00
N GLN A 81 -35.07 -18.03 20.63
CA GLN A 81 -34.87 -18.14 22.08
C GLN A 81 -34.51 -16.76 22.65
N GLU A 82 -34.85 -16.53 23.91
CA GLU A 82 -34.55 -15.28 24.61
C GLU A 82 -33.04 -15.02 24.71
N ASN A 83 -32.65 -13.74 24.65
CA ASN A 83 -31.27 -13.25 24.81
C ASN A 83 -30.23 -13.78 23.79
N ARG A 84 -30.66 -14.39 22.67
CA ARG A 84 -29.77 -14.74 21.55
C ARG A 84 -29.78 -13.68 20.46
N THR A 85 -28.66 -13.54 19.75
CA THR A 85 -28.61 -12.82 18.47
C THR A 85 -28.98 -13.78 17.34
N PHE A 86 -29.81 -13.31 16.42
CA PHE A 86 -30.41 -14.14 15.37
C PHE A 86 -30.07 -13.55 14.00
N GLU A 87 -29.20 -14.26 13.29
CA GLU A 87 -28.66 -13.87 11.99
C GLU A 87 -29.29 -14.72 10.89
N VAL A 88 -29.79 -14.06 9.84
CA VAL A 88 -30.26 -14.73 8.62
C VAL A 88 -29.47 -14.21 7.43
N VAL A 89 -28.90 -15.12 6.65
CA VAL A 89 -28.00 -14.85 5.52
C VAL A 89 -28.60 -15.45 4.25
N PHE A 90 -28.92 -14.61 3.27
CA PHE A 90 -29.31 -15.02 1.92
C PHE A 90 -28.32 -14.45 0.91
N ASN A 91 -27.38 -15.28 0.45
CA ASN A 91 -26.34 -14.87 -0.49
C ASN A 91 -26.40 -15.74 -1.76
N GLY A 92 -26.04 -15.17 -2.91
CA GLY A 92 -26.11 -15.86 -4.20
C GLY A 92 -27.53 -15.96 -4.80
N LEU A 93 -28.51 -15.22 -4.28
CA LEU A 93 -29.85 -15.11 -4.86
C LEU A 93 -29.85 -14.24 -6.14
N GLU A 94 -30.61 -14.69 -7.14
CA GLU A 94 -30.92 -13.92 -8.36
C GLU A 94 -32.05 -12.88 -8.15
N THR A 95 -32.23 -12.41 -6.91
CA THR A 95 -33.27 -11.45 -6.54
C THR A 95 -32.89 -10.03 -7.00
N LEU A 96 -33.57 -9.53 -8.03
CA LEU A 96 -33.37 -8.17 -8.57
C LEU A 96 -34.07 -7.08 -7.75
N HIS A 97 -35.19 -7.41 -7.11
CA HIS A 97 -36.06 -6.50 -6.35
C HIS A 97 -36.36 -7.06 -4.97
N VAL A 98 -36.22 -6.22 -3.94
CA VAL A 98 -36.69 -6.53 -2.57
C VAL A 98 -37.90 -5.66 -2.24
N HIS A 99 -39.03 -6.33 -2.04
CA HIS A 99 -40.32 -5.75 -1.66
C HIS A 99 -40.44 -5.63 -0.13
N ILE A 100 -41.62 -5.21 0.36
CA ILE A 100 -41.96 -5.23 1.79
C ILE A 100 -41.97 -6.68 2.32
N LEU A 101 -40.89 -7.06 3.01
CA LEU A 101 -40.74 -8.38 3.61
C LEU A 101 -41.55 -8.48 4.90
N GLN A 102 -42.26 -9.60 5.11
CA GLN A 102 -43.05 -9.81 6.33
C GLN A 102 -42.19 -9.97 7.61
N GLY A 103 -40.92 -10.39 7.45
CA GLY A 103 -39.81 -10.22 8.40
C GLY A 103 -40.02 -10.64 9.86
N HIS A 104 -39.41 -11.75 10.28
CA HIS A 104 -39.57 -12.20 11.67
C HIS A 104 -38.97 -11.19 12.67
N GLY A 105 -39.76 -10.83 13.70
CA GLY A 105 -39.48 -9.69 14.57
C GLY A 105 -38.19 -9.81 15.40
N SER A 106 -37.72 -11.03 15.66
CA SER A 106 -36.51 -11.32 16.45
C SER A 106 -35.20 -11.39 15.65
N VAL A 107 -35.23 -11.19 14.32
CA VAL A 107 -34.00 -11.14 13.52
C VAL A 107 -33.19 -9.89 13.87
N THR A 108 -32.01 -10.08 14.46
CA THR A 108 -31.10 -8.98 14.83
C THR A 108 -30.15 -8.61 13.70
N THR A 109 -29.84 -9.56 12.82
CA THR A 109 -28.90 -9.39 11.70
C THR A 109 -29.50 -9.97 10.42
N LEU A 110 -29.62 -9.15 9.39
CA LEU A 110 -30.01 -9.58 8.04
C LEU A 110 -28.85 -9.31 7.08
N ASN A 111 -28.30 -10.37 6.49
CA ASN A 111 -27.26 -10.29 5.47
C ASN A 111 -27.83 -10.73 4.12
N LEU A 112 -27.72 -9.85 3.13
CA LEU A 112 -28.17 -10.01 1.75
C LEU A 112 -27.02 -9.74 0.79
N ASP A 113 -25.80 -10.18 1.12
CA ASP A 113 -24.59 -9.82 0.40
C ASP A 113 -24.37 -10.64 -0.88
N ASN A 114 -23.82 -9.99 -1.90
CA ASN A 114 -23.46 -10.59 -3.19
C ASN A 114 -24.66 -11.26 -3.91
N ASN A 115 -25.84 -10.63 -3.82
CA ASN A 115 -27.02 -10.93 -4.63
C ASN A 115 -27.09 -9.99 -5.84
N GLN A 116 -28.17 -10.06 -6.61
CA GLN A 116 -28.39 -9.23 -7.80
C GLN A 116 -29.28 -7.99 -7.53
N ILE A 117 -29.46 -7.58 -6.27
CA ILE A 117 -30.47 -6.59 -5.86
C ILE A 117 -30.16 -5.21 -6.46
N ALA A 118 -30.99 -4.73 -7.39
CA ALA A 118 -30.86 -3.41 -8.02
C ALA A 118 -31.79 -2.36 -7.39
N MET A 119 -32.89 -2.81 -6.78
CA MET A 119 -33.91 -1.95 -6.18
C MET A 119 -34.42 -2.56 -4.87
N VAL A 120 -34.58 -1.69 -3.87
CA VAL A 120 -35.25 -1.99 -2.60
C VAL A 120 -36.43 -1.02 -2.49
N GLU A 121 -37.62 -1.52 -2.19
CA GLU A 121 -38.80 -0.69 -1.98
C GLU A 121 -38.70 0.12 -0.68
N ASN A 122 -39.42 1.24 -0.61
CA ASN A 122 -39.56 1.97 0.65
C ASN A 122 -40.17 1.05 1.72
N GLU A 123 -39.72 1.20 2.96
CA GLU A 123 -40.17 0.39 4.11
C GLU A 123 -39.94 -1.13 3.99
N ALA A 124 -39.11 -1.60 3.04
CA ALA A 124 -38.86 -3.02 2.76
C ALA A 124 -38.51 -3.87 4.00
N PHE A 125 -37.82 -3.27 4.98
CA PHE A 125 -37.36 -3.92 6.21
C PHE A 125 -38.16 -3.50 7.47
N ALA A 126 -39.32 -2.88 7.34
CA ALA A 126 -40.08 -2.30 8.46
C ALA A 126 -40.58 -3.31 9.51
N ASN A 127 -40.75 -4.59 9.14
CA ASN A 127 -41.26 -5.62 10.05
C ASN A 127 -40.16 -6.23 10.96
N PHE A 128 -38.88 -6.06 10.63
CA PHE A 128 -37.75 -6.58 11.41
C PHE A 128 -37.44 -5.70 12.63
N LYS A 129 -38.33 -5.72 13.62
CA LYS A 129 -38.31 -4.80 14.78
C LYS A 129 -37.02 -4.84 15.60
N ALA A 130 -36.36 -6.00 15.71
CA ALA A 130 -35.09 -6.16 16.42
C ALA A 130 -33.83 -5.92 15.56
N LEU A 131 -33.97 -5.49 14.30
CA LEU A 131 -32.84 -5.40 13.36
C LEU A 131 -31.81 -4.35 13.79
N MET A 132 -30.62 -4.82 14.18
CA MET A 132 -29.46 -4.01 14.57
C MET A 132 -28.41 -3.92 13.46
N THR A 133 -28.33 -4.94 12.60
CA THR A 133 -27.37 -5.00 11.48
C THR A 133 -28.06 -5.38 10.17
N LEU A 134 -27.88 -4.55 9.14
CA LEU A 134 -28.31 -4.83 7.77
C LEU A 134 -27.10 -4.75 6.83
N SER A 135 -26.86 -5.81 6.08
CA SER A 135 -25.80 -5.86 5.06
C SER A 135 -26.42 -6.15 3.69
N LEU A 136 -26.11 -5.28 2.72
CA LEU A 136 -26.54 -5.31 1.33
C LEU A 136 -25.31 -5.18 0.40
N ARG A 137 -24.15 -5.64 0.86
CA ARG A 137 -22.84 -5.45 0.23
C ARG A 137 -22.75 -6.19 -1.11
N GLY A 138 -22.09 -5.60 -2.10
CA GLY A 138 -21.82 -6.28 -3.37
C GLY A 138 -23.05 -6.51 -4.26
N ASN A 139 -24.09 -5.70 -4.10
CA ASN A 139 -25.32 -5.73 -4.90
C ASN A 139 -25.27 -4.69 -6.05
N MET A 140 -26.41 -4.45 -6.70
CA MET A 140 -26.56 -3.54 -7.85
C MET A 140 -27.27 -2.22 -7.48
N ILE A 141 -27.47 -1.92 -6.20
CA ILE A 141 -28.31 -0.80 -5.71
C ILE A 141 -27.76 0.54 -6.24
N THR A 142 -28.64 1.39 -6.77
CA THR A 142 -28.26 2.67 -7.40
C THR A 142 -28.61 3.93 -6.60
N VAL A 143 -29.56 3.83 -5.66
CA VAL A 143 -30.03 4.94 -4.81
C VAL A 143 -30.32 4.43 -3.40
N VAL A 144 -29.96 5.20 -2.37
CA VAL A 144 -30.46 4.96 -1.01
C VAL A 144 -31.84 5.61 -0.88
N ASN A 145 -32.87 4.78 -1.05
CA ASN A 145 -34.28 5.11 -0.83
C ASN A 145 -34.65 4.98 0.66
N ASP A 146 -35.92 5.23 0.98
CA ASP A 146 -36.48 5.16 2.34
C ASP A 146 -36.77 3.71 2.78
N PHE A 147 -35.86 2.77 2.51
CA PHE A 147 -36.04 1.34 2.85
C PHE A 147 -35.75 1.00 4.32
N VAL A 148 -35.05 1.89 5.05
CA VAL A 148 -34.82 1.77 6.50
C VAL A 148 -35.90 2.54 7.24
N TYR A 149 -36.99 1.85 7.58
CA TYR A 149 -38.11 2.42 8.34
C TYR A 149 -37.75 2.66 9.81
N ASN A 150 -38.31 3.72 10.38
CA ASN A 150 -38.09 4.11 11.77
C ASN A 150 -39.25 3.59 12.64
N PRO A 151 -39.07 2.41 13.27
CA PRO A 151 -38.45 2.42 14.60
C PRO A 151 -37.31 1.42 14.79
N ASN A 152 -36.74 0.85 13.72
CA ASN A 152 -35.74 -0.22 13.85
C ASN A 152 -34.49 0.22 14.62
N MET A 153 -33.95 -0.68 15.45
CA MET A 153 -32.75 -0.46 16.28
C MET A 153 -31.44 -0.51 15.48
N LEU A 154 -31.45 -0.07 14.22
CA LEU A 154 -30.36 -0.29 13.27
C LEU A 154 -29.12 0.53 13.67
N GLN A 155 -28.05 -0.18 14.03
CA GLN A 155 -26.75 0.34 14.45
C GLN A 155 -25.72 0.25 13.30
N HIS A 156 -25.77 -0.82 12.51
CA HIS A 156 -24.82 -1.08 11.44
C HIS A 156 -25.52 -1.25 10.08
N LEU A 157 -25.08 -0.47 9.09
CA LEU A 157 -25.54 -0.57 7.69
C LEU A 157 -24.34 -0.65 6.74
N ASP A 158 -24.14 -1.81 6.09
CA ASP A 158 -23.17 -1.97 5.00
C ASP A 158 -23.89 -1.97 3.63
N LEU A 159 -23.56 -0.96 2.81
CA LEU A 159 -24.00 -0.76 1.44
C LEU A 159 -22.80 -0.70 0.47
N ALA A 160 -21.63 -1.17 0.89
CA ALA A 160 -20.41 -1.12 0.10
C ALA A 160 -20.48 -1.95 -1.18
N SER A 161 -19.63 -1.62 -2.16
CA SER A 161 -19.52 -2.33 -3.44
C SER A 161 -20.83 -2.40 -4.22
N ASN A 162 -21.65 -1.35 -4.14
CA ASN A 162 -22.88 -1.19 -4.92
C ASN A 162 -22.67 -0.19 -6.07
N ARG A 163 -23.76 0.34 -6.64
CA ARG A 163 -23.76 1.35 -7.72
C ARG A 163 -24.38 2.69 -7.28
N ILE A 164 -24.39 2.94 -5.97
CA ILE A 164 -25.09 4.06 -5.34
C ILE A 164 -24.48 5.37 -5.83
N ASN A 165 -25.30 6.22 -6.43
CA ASN A 165 -24.89 7.55 -6.89
C ASN A 165 -25.68 8.69 -6.22
N ASP A 166 -26.78 8.37 -5.54
CA ASP A 166 -27.62 9.29 -4.78
C ASP A 166 -27.95 8.70 -3.40
N ILE A 167 -27.81 9.52 -2.36
CA ILE A 167 -27.98 9.14 -0.94
C ILE A 167 -29.04 9.99 -0.22
N LYS A 168 -29.94 10.66 -0.96
CA LYS A 168 -30.96 11.57 -0.40
C LYS A 168 -31.90 10.93 0.62
N GLY A 169 -32.20 9.63 0.57
CA GLY A 169 -33.07 8.98 1.57
C GLY A 169 -32.57 9.12 3.02
N LEU A 170 -31.26 9.28 3.21
CA LEU A 170 -30.66 9.58 4.52
C LEU A 170 -31.13 10.93 5.12
N LYS A 171 -31.75 11.82 4.31
CA LYS A 171 -32.40 13.06 4.79
C LYS A 171 -33.80 12.85 5.32
N THR A 172 -34.51 11.81 4.90
CA THR A 172 -35.94 11.70 5.18
C THR A 172 -36.15 11.42 6.68
N TYR A 173 -35.41 10.46 7.23
CA TYR A 173 -35.54 9.99 8.61
C TYR A 173 -34.35 10.36 9.49
N THR A 174 -34.56 10.32 10.81
CA THR A 174 -33.49 10.33 11.81
C THR A 174 -33.16 8.87 12.14
N LEU A 175 -32.08 8.33 11.60
CA LEU A 175 -31.56 7.00 11.99
C LEU A 175 -30.82 7.14 13.33
N SER A 176 -31.59 7.33 14.41
CA SER A 176 -31.11 7.76 15.73
C SER A 176 -30.22 6.78 16.48
N HIS A 177 -30.08 5.55 15.97
CA HIS A 177 -29.26 4.49 16.56
C HIS A 177 -28.08 4.08 15.66
N LEU A 178 -27.97 4.62 14.44
CA LEU A 178 -26.97 4.19 13.46
C LEU A 178 -25.59 4.73 13.84
N THR A 179 -24.73 3.85 14.35
CA THR A 179 -23.34 4.15 14.74
C THR A 179 -22.34 3.89 13.61
N TYR A 180 -22.66 2.99 12.68
CA TYR A 180 -21.78 2.58 11.57
C TYR A 180 -22.51 2.61 10.21
N LEU A 181 -21.94 3.32 9.24
CA LEU A 181 -22.42 3.37 7.86
C LEU A 181 -21.26 3.16 6.88
N ASN A 182 -21.34 2.10 6.07
CA ASN A 182 -20.40 1.87 4.97
C ASN A 182 -21.08 2.10 3.61
N LEU A 183 -20.53 3.06 2.86
CA LEU A 183 -20.91 3.43 1.49
C LEU A 183 -19.69 3.37 0.55
N SER A 184 -18.62 2.66 0.92
CA SER A 184 -17.40 2.53 0.12
C SER A 184 -17.63 1.82 -1.21
N HIS A 185 -16.70 1.95 -2.15
CA HIS A 185 -16.77 1.28 -3.46
C HIS A 185 -18.09 1.54 -4.21
N ASN A 186 -18.60 2.78 -4.18
CA ASN A 186 -19.83 3.20 -4.83
C ASN A 186 -19.57 4.31 -5.88
N LEU A 187 -20.63 4.91 -6.42
CA LEU A 187 -20.59 5.90 -7.50
C LEU A 187 -21.01 7.32 -7.03
N ILE A 188 -20.90 7.60 -5.71
CA ILE A 188 -21.31 8.87 -5.11
C ILE A 188 -20.40 10.00 -5.62
N LYS A 189 -20.98 11.07 -6.17
CA LYS A 189 -20.25 12.19 -6.80
C LYS A 189 -20.20 13.47 -5.97
N SER A 190 -21.08 13.60 -4.99
CA SER A 190 -21.20 14.78 -4.12
C SER A 190 -22.05 14.47 -2.91
N ILE A 191 -21.69 15.06 -1.77
CA ILE A 191 -22.44 15.03 -0.52
C ILE A 191 -22.77 16.48 -0.15
N GLY A 192 -23.98 16.73 0.35
CA GLY A 192 -24.39 18.03 0.88
C GLY A 192 -24.76 17.91 2.36
N THR A 193 -26.06 17.82 2.63
CA THR A 193 -26.64 17.78 3.98
C THR A 193 -27.33 16.46 4.30
N GLU A 194 -26.99 15.39 3.57
CA GLU A 194 -27.57 14.05 3.71
C GLU A 194 -27.13 13.35 5.00
N LEU A 195 -25.93 13.67 5.50
CA LEU A 195 -25.35 13.04 6.70
C LEU A 195 -25.73 13.76 8.01
N SER A 196 -26.17 15.01 7.96
CA SER A 196 -26.28 15.87 9.15
C SER A 196 -27.42 15.52 10.11
N LYS A 197 -28.26 14.52 9.77
CA LYS A 197 -29.29 13.94 10.66
C LYS A 197 -28.85 12.66 11.37
N LEU A 198 -27.70 12.08 11.00
CA LEU A 198 -27.22 10.82 11.54
C LEU A 198 -26.50 11.06 12.88
N GLU A 199 -27.21 11.62 13.87
CA GLU A 199 -26.58 12.19 15.08
C GLU A 199 -25.86 11.16 15.96
N ALA A 200 -26.19 9.87 15.85
CA ALA A 200 -25.49 8.78 16.55
C ALA A 200 -24.30 8.19 15.76
N LEU A 201 -24.01 8.68 14.54
CA LEU A 201 -23.01 8.06 13.67
C LEU A 201 -21.59 8.34 14.15
N GLU A 202 -20.90 7.27 14.53
CA GLU A 202 -19.52 7.27 15.03
C GLU A 202 -18.51 6.95 13.92
N THR A 203 -18.87 6.06 12.99
CA THR A 203 -18.00 5.60 11.89
C THR A 203 -18.70 5.74 10.53
N LEU A 204 -18.03 6.40 9.59
CA LEU A 204 -18.51 6.59 8.23
C LEU A 204 -17.42 6.27 7.20
N ASP A 205 -17.69 5.27 6.36
CA ASP A 205 -16.83 4.92 5.22
C ASP A 205 -17.47 5.36 3.90
N LEU A 206 -16.80 6.30 3.23
CA LEU A 206 -17.12 6.88 1.92
C LEU A 206 -15.95 6.72 0.94
N SER A 207 -15.01 5.83 1.26
CA SER A 207 -13.82 5.61 0.44
C SER A 207 -14.16 5.05 -0.95
N ARG A 208 -13.25 5.22 -1.91
CA ARG A 208 -13.35 4.60 -3.25
C ARG A 208 -14.66 4.95 -3.97
N ASN A 209 -15.06 6.22 -3.86
CA ASN A 209 -16.19 6.81 -4.57
C ASN A 209 -15.65 7.85 -5.58
N ALA A 210 -16.54 8.64 -6.20
CA ALA A 210 -16.19 9.72 -7.12
C ALA A 210 -16.46 11.12 -6.52
N ILE A 211 -16.34 11.26 -5.18
CA ILE A 211 -16.78 12.46 -4.46
C ILE A 211 -15.88 13.63 -4.83
N LYS A 212 -16.48 14.70 -5.36
CA LYS A 212 -15.83 15.98 -5.64
C LYS A 212 -16.40 17.03 -4.68
N ARG A 213 -15.55 17.88 -4.12
CA ARG A 213 -16.02 19.10 -3.44
C ARG A 213 -16.70 19.99 -4.48
N ARG A 214 -17.98 20.27 -4.27
CA ARG A 214 -18.74 21.30 -4.99
C ARG A 214 -18.68 22.63 -4.23
N GLU A 215 -19.51 23.59 -4.62
CA GLU A 215 -19.61 24.92 -3.99
C GLU A 215 -19.87 24.87 -2.48
N LYS A 216 -20.57 23.83 -1.99
CA LYS A 216 -20.94 23.67 -0.58
C LYS A 216 -20.00 22.69 0.13
N PRO A 217 -19.62 22.96 1.39
CA PRO A 217 -18.84 22.04 2.22
C PRO A 217 -19.66 20.79 2.59
N ILE A 218 -18.98 19.70 2.94
CA ILE A 218 -19.61 18.53 3.53
C ILE A 218 -19.92 18.83 5.00
N ILE A 219 -21.19 18.71 5.40
CA ILE A 219 -21.60 18.83 6.81
C ILE A 219 -21.58 17.43 7.44
N LEU A 220 -20.68 17.23 8.41
CA LEU A 220 -20.51 15.97 9.12
C LEU A 220 -21.50 15.84 10.30
N PRO A 221 -21.84 14.61 10.73
CA PRO A 221 -22.55 14.38 11.98
C PRO A 221 -21.71 14.77 13.21
N LYS A 222 -22.37 15.14 14.31
CA LYS A 222 -21.73 15.71 15.51
C LYS A 222 -20.87 14.73 16.31
N ASN A 223 -21.21 13.45 16.29
CA ASN A 223 -20.56 12.40 17.09
C ASN A 223 -19.60 11.52 16.27
N LEU A 224 -19.25 11.95 15.05
CA LEU A 224 -18.42 11.17 14.13
C LEU A 224 -16.97 11.11 14.63
N GLN A 225 -16.52 9.91 14.99
CA GLN A 225 -15.17 9.60 15.50
C GLN A 225 -14.21 9.22 14.37
N GLN A 226 -14.70 8.45 13.37
CA GLN A 226 -13.93 7.95 12.24
C GLN A 226 -14.57 8.29 10.89
N LEU A 227 -13.79 8.87 9.99
CA LEU A 227 -14.19 9.23 8.62
C LEU A 227 -13.16 8.73 7.58
N LEU A 228 -13.60 7.83 6.72
CA LEU A 228 -12.80 7.34 5.58
C LEU A 228 -13.31 7.97 4.28
N LEU A 229 -12.46 8.77 3.63
CA LEU A 229 -12.71 9.46 2.36
C LEU A 229 -11.59 9.22 1.33
N HIS A 230 -10.69 8.27 1.59
CA HIS A 230 -9.58 7.97 0.68
C HIS A 230 -10.06 7.44 -0.70
N ASN A 231 -9.22 7.58 -1.72
CA ASN A 231 -9.54 7.23 -3.11
C ASN A 231 -10.82 7.93 -3.62
N ASN A 232 -10.87 9.26 -3.51
CA ASN A 232 -11.94 10.10 -4.06
C ASN A 232 -11.35 11.20 -4.97
N GLU A 233 -12.18 12.14 -5.42
CA GLU A 233 -11.80 13.22 -6.33
C GLU A 233 -11.82 14.61 -5.63
N LEU A 234 -11.47 14.67 -4.34
CA LEU A 234 -11.42 15.90 -3.57
C LEU A 234 -10.19 16.74 -3.96
N THR A 235 -10.40 17.93 -4.54
CA THR A 235 -9.33 18.85 -4.98
C THR A 235 -8.86 19.83 -3.91
N THR A 236 -9.62 19.99 -2.84
CA THR A 236 -9.43 20.95 -1.75
C THR A 236 -10.03 20.40 -0.46
N TRP A 237 -9.62 20.91 0.71
CA TRP A 237 -10.20 20.51 1.99
C TRP A 237 -11.74 20.54 1.96
N PRO A 238 -12.44 19.43 2.26
CA PRO A 238 -13.87 19.30 2.01
C PRO A 238 -14.78 19.94 3.07
N PHE A 239 -14.24 20.27 4.25
CA PHE A 239 -15.02 20.70 5.41
C PHE A 239 -14.99 22.22 5.64
N GLU A 240 -16.05 22.72 6.25
CA GLU A 240 -16.05 24.06 6.87
C GLU A 240 -15.60 23.97 8.32
N THR A 241 -16.28 23.11 9.11
CA THR A 241 -15.95 22.75 10.49
C THR A 241 -15.74 21.23 10.58
N VAL A 242 -14.83 20.79 11.44
CA VAL A 242 -14.60 19.37 11.77
C VAL A 242 -15.20 19.10 13.17
N PRO A 243 -15.96 18.01 13.40
CA PRO A 243 -16.48 17.67 14.73
C PRO A 243 -15.36 17.49 15.76
N GLU A 244 -15.61 17.92 17.01
CA GLU A 244 -14.65 17.75 18.11
C GLU A 244 -14.41 16.28 18.50
N THR A 245 -15.34 15.41 18.12
CA THR A 245 -15.30 13.95 18.29
C THR A 245 -14.41 13.23 17.28
N LEU A 246 -14.04 13.85 16.16
CA LEU A 246 -13.34 13.20 15.06
C LEU A 246 -11.85 12.99 15.37
N THR A 247 -11.48 11.78 15.78
CA THR A 247 -10.07 11.39 15.99
C THR A 247 -9.40 10.86 14.73
N ASP A 248 -10.18 10.30 13.81
CA ASP A 248 -9.69 9.48 12.70
C ASP A 248 -10.16 10.01 11.35
N LEU A 249 -9.22 10.47 10.53
CA LEU A 249 -9.50 11.09 9.23
C LEU A 249 -8.55 10.56 8.15
N SER A 250 -9.10 9.77 7.23
CA SER A 250 -8.37 9.30 6.04
C SER A 250 -8.86 10.03 4.79
N LEU A 251 -7.96 10.79 4.17
CA LEU A 251 -8.15 11.58 2.95
C LEU A 251 -7.14 11.17 1.86
N GLY A 252 -6.42 10.05 2.02
CA GLY A 252 -5.39 9.59 1.10
C GLY A 252 -5.89 9.36 -0.34
N PHE A 253 -4.98 9.38 -1.32
CA PHE A 253 -5.32 9.20 -2.74
C PHE A 253 -6.46 10.13 -3.22
N ASN A 254 -6.35 11.41 -2.90
CA ASN A 254 -7.24 12.47 -3.40
C ASN A 254 -6.39 13.47 -4.21
N GLN A 255 -6.87 14.71 -4.38
CA GLN A 255 -6.21 15.77 -5.17
C GLN A 255 -6.04 17.06 -4.34
N ILE A 256 -6.08 16.96 -3.00
CA ILE A 256 -6.10 18.10 -2.08
C ILE A 256 -4.75 18.84 -2.13
N ASN A 257 -4.80 20.15 -2.38
CA ASN A 257 -3.63 21.02 -2.46
C ASN A 257 -3.32 21.80 -1.17
N LEU A 258 -4.31 21.98 -0.28
CA LEU A 258 -4.22 22.74 0.95
C LEU A 258 -5.17 22.17 2.03
N THR A 259 -4.67 22.08 3.25
CA THR A 259 -5.42 21.68 4.46
C THR A 259 -6.01 22.88 5.20
N LYS A 260 -6.99 22.63 6.08
CA LYS A 260 -7.37 23.56 7.16
C LYS A 260 -7.05 22.95 8.53
N GLU A 261 -7.17 23.74 9.58
CA GLU A 261 -7.10 23.31 10.97
C GLU A 261 -8.13 22.23 11.32
N ALA A 262 -7.71 21.24 12.12
CA ALA A 262 -8.59 20.26 12.77
C ALA A 262 -7.97 19.82 14.10
N THR A 263 -8.38 20.48 15.19
CA THR A 263 -7.69 20.44 16.49
C THR A 263 -7.71 19.09 17.21
N ASN A 264 -8.73 18.26 16.98
CA ASN A 264 -8.97 17.01 17.71
C ASN A 264 -8.54 15.74 16.95
N VAL A 265 -8.14 15.87 15.68
CA VAL A 265 -7.70 14.73 14.86
C VAL A 265 -6.39 14.17 15.42
N ARG A 266 -6.35 12.85 15.59
CA ARG A 266 -5.21 12.08 16.12
C ARG A 266 -4.52 11.26 15.05
N ARG A 267 -5.28 10.65 14.15
CA ARG A 267 -4.77 9.83 13.05
C ARG A 267 -5.21 10.45 11.73
N LEU A 268 -4.23 10.95 10.97
CA LEU A 268 -4.46 11.71 9.75
C LEU A 268 -3.68 11.11 8.58
N ASP A 269 -4.40 10.49 7.65
CA ASP A 269 -3.87 10.08 6.35
C ASP A 269 -4.21 11.16 5.31
N LEU A 270 -3.17 11.79 4.76
CA LEU A 270 -3.20 12.71 3.63
C LEU A 270 -2.32 12.21 2.48
N SER A 271 -2.00 10.91 2.46
CA SER A 271 -1.10 10.31 1.46
C SER A 271 -1.58 10.51 0.01
N TYR A 272 -0.68 10.52 -0.96
CA TYR A 272 -0.96 10.62 -2.40
C TYR A 272 -1.97 11.73 -2.75
N ASN A 273 -1.77 12.93 -2.20
CA ASN A 273 -2.51 14.15 -2.50
C ASN A 273 -1.63 15.14 -3.30
N ARG A 274 -2.01 16.42 -3.35
CA ARG A 274 -1.27 17.48 -4.07
C ARG A 274 -0.74 18.57 -3.14
N LEU A 275 -0.49 18.25 -1.87
CA LEU A 275 0.02 19.21 -0.89
C LEU A 275 1.43 19.67 -1.31
N ALA A 276 1.63 20.98 -1.42
CA ALA A 276 2.95 21.61 -1.56
C ALA A 276 3.52 22.09 -0.21
N SER A 277 2.65 22.25 0.79
CA SER A 277 3.00 22.58 2.17
C SER A 277 1.98 21.94 3.13
N PHE A 278 2.35 21.86 4.42
CA PHE A 278 1.48 21.37 5.49
C PHE A 278 1.73 22.18 6.77
N CYS A 279 0.66 22.55 7.46
CA CYS A 279 0.73 23.28 8.73
C CYS A 279 0.68 22.29 9.90
N GLY A 280 1.82 21.95 10.50
CA GLY A 280 1.86 21.03 11.64
C GLY A 280 1.16 21.60 12.89
N GLU A 281 1.30 22.90 13.14
CA GLU A 281 0.65 23.61 14.26
C GLU A 281 -0.89 23.57 14.18
N CYS A 282 -1.46 23.39 12.98
CA CYS A 282 -2.91 23.35 12.74
C CYS A 282 -3.57 22.01 13.16
N PHE A 283 -2.79 21.05 13.70
CA PHE A 283 -3.26 19.73 14.13
C PHE A 283 -2.58 19.30 15.46
N PRO A 284 -2.78 20.03 16.58
CA PRO A 284 -2.05 19.82 17.83
C PRO A 284 -2.23 18.45 18.50
N SER A 285 -3.31 17.71 18.17
CA SER A 285 -3.63 16.42 18.79
C SER A 285 -3.09 15.19 18.05
N LEU A 286 -2.32 15.35 16.97
CA LEU A 286 -1.84 14.21 16.17
C LEU A 286 -0.96 13.24 16.96
N GLU A 287 -1.31 11.96 16.83
CA GLU A 287 -0.56 10.78 17.27
C GLU A 287 0.03 10.03 16.06
N GLU A 288 -0.64 10.01 14.90
CA GLU A 288 -0.15 9.38 13.66
C GLU A 288 -0.44 10.26 12.43
N LEU A 289 0.55 10.41 11.55
CA LEU A 289 0.47 11.24 10.34
C LEU A 289 1.10 10.55 9.12
N ASP A 290 0.36 10.43 8.02
CA ASP A 290 0.91 10.06 6.71
C ASP A 290 0.73 11.19 5.70
N LEU A 291 1.85 11.70 5.19
CA LEU A 291 1.94 12.72 4.13
C LEU A 291 2.65 12.18 2.88
N SER A 292 2.90 10.87 2.81
CA SER A 292 3.61 10.19 1.72
C SER A 292 3.02 10.51 0.34
N GLY A 293 3.85 10.64 -0.70
CA GLY A 293 3.39 10.85 -2.08
C GLY A 293 2.78 12.24 -2.36
N ASN A 294 3.01 13.22 -1.48
CA ASN A 294 2.72 14.64 -1.74
C ASN A 294 3.94 15.36 -2.32
N TYR A 295 3.81 16.65 -2.65
CA TYR A 295 4.75 17.43 -3.45
C TYR A 295 5.55 18.47 -2.63
N LEU A 296 5.66 18.28 -1.30
CA LEU A 296 6.43 19.16 -0.43
C LEU A 296 7.92 19.16 -0.82
N GLU A 297 8.49 20.37 -0.96
CA GLU A 297 9.92 20.59 -1.23
C GLU A 297 10.78 20.43 0.03
N ALA A 298 10.21 20.77 1.18
CA ALA A 298 10.80 20.63 2.51
C ALA A 298 9.77 20.05 3.49
N LEU A 299 10.24 19.32 4.51
CA LEU A 299 9.38 18.71 5.53
C LEU A 299 8.73 19.78 6.44
N PRO A 300 7.47 19.60 6.87
CA PRO A 300 6.74 20.58 7.65
C PRO A 300 7.28 20.67 9.08
N ARG A 301 7.20 21.86 9.66
CA ARG A 301 7.49 22.10 11.09
C ARG A 301 6.19 21.99 11.89
N PHE A 302 6.29 21.46 13.11
CA PHE A 302 5.15 21.22 14.02
C PHE A 302 5.02 22.24 15.15
N GLY A 303 5.83 23.30 15.09
CA GLY A 303 5.85 24.39 16.07
C GLY A 303 6.64 24.06 17.33
N ASN A 304 6.70 25.04 18.23
CA ASN A 304 7.49 24.95 19.47
C ASN A 304 6.72 24.29 20.64
N GLN A 305 5.54 23.71 20.39
CA GLN A 305 4.69 23.09 21.42
C GLN A 305 4.81 21.56 21.37
N PRO A 306 4.75 20.87 22.53
CA PRO A 306 4.94 19.43 22.59
C PRO A 306 3.79 18.66 21.92
N THR A 307 4.04 18.12 20.73
CA THR A 307 3.12 17.22 19.99
C THR A 307 2.90 15.87 20.68
N ARG A 308 1.94 15.06 20.20
CA ARG A 308 1.75 13.66 20.63
C ARG A 308 2.17 12.62 19.58
N LEU A 309 2.90 13.05 18.56
CA LEU A 309 3.25 12.25 17.38
C LEU A 309 4.09 11.01 17.75
N ARG A 310 3.62 9.83 17.32
CA ARG A 310 4.23 8.51 17.52
C ARG A 310 4.73 7.88 16.24
N LYS A 311 4.00 8.09 15.13
CA LYS A 311 4.38 7.68 13.77
C LYS A 311 4.23 8.86 12.80
N ILE A 312 5.27 9.11 11.99
CA ILE A 312 5.20 10.07 10.87
C ILE A 312 5.75 9.40 9.61
N SER A 313 5.03 9.53 8.49
CA SER A 313 5.40 8.96 7.19
C SER A 313 5.48 10.04 6.10
N PHE A 314 6.65 10.14 5.46
CA PHE A 314 6.99 11.02 4.35
C PHE A 314 7.60 10.21 3.20
N ASN A 315 6.99 9.08 2.85
CA ASN A 315 7.50 8.21 1.79
C ASN A 315 7.17 8.79 0.40
N ARG A 316 7.97 8.48 -0.64
CA ARG A 316 7.68 8.79 -2.06
C ARG A 316 7.51 10.27 -2.38
N MET A 317 8.18 11.16 -1.65
CA MET A 317 8.15 12.61 -1.89
C MET A 317 9.05 12.95 -3.10
N PRO A 318 8.51 13.42 -4.25
CA PRO A 318 9.27 13.60 -5.47
C PRO A 318 10.13 14.87 -5.46
N ASN A 319 9.75 15.88 -4.67
CA ASN A 319 10.36 17.21 -4.62
C ASN A 319 11.26 17.42 -3.39
N LEU A 320 11.29 16.48 -2.45
CA LEU A 320 12.03 16.61 -1.19
C LEU A 320 13.53 16.47 -1.46
N GLN A 321 14.30 17.54 -1.27
CA GLN A 321 15.73 17.59 -1.60
C GLN A 321 16.66 17.38 -0.40
N SER A 322 16.28 17.89 0.78
CA SER A 322 17.08 17.87 1.99
C SER A 322 16.22 17.73 3.25
N ILE A 323 16.87 17.43 4.39
CA ILE A 323 16.25 17.47 5.72
C ILE A 323 17.07 18.42 6.60
N GLU A 324 16.43 19.52 7.03
CA GLU A 324 17.03 20.54 7.90
C GLU A 324 17.12 20.07 9.35
N ARG A 325 18.08 20.63 10.10
CA ARG A 325 18.17 20.48 11.55
C ARG A 325 16.93 20.97 12.29
N SER A 326 16.23 21.97 11.75
CA SER A 326 15.08 22.60 12.43
C SER A 326 13.73 21.92 12.17
N THR A 327 13.65 20.93 11.27
CA THR A 327 12.38 20.29 10.87
C THR A 327 11.62 19.69 12.05
N PHE A 328 12.33 18.94 12.92
CA PHE A 328 11.73 18.20 14.03
C PHE A 328 11.83 18.91 15.39
N GLN A 329 12.28 20.17 15.40
CA GLN A 329 12.35 20.98 16.60
C GLN A 329 10.93 21.14 17.21
N GLY A 330 10.76 20.77 18.48
CA GLY A 330 9.46 20.79 19.18
C GLY A 330 8.65 19.48 19.10
N VAL A 331 8.99 18.57 18.18
CA VAL A 331 8.43 17.20 18.17
C VAL A 331 8.97 16.45 19.38
N THR A 332 8.09 15.71 20.06
CA THR A 332 8.34 15.21 21.42
C THR A 332 9.09 13.88 21.49
N GLU A 333 9.48 13.56 22.73
CA GLU A 333 9.93 12.25 23.22
C GLU A 333 8.85 11.13 23.12
N GLN A 334 7.94 11.20 22.14
CA GLN A 334 6.93 10.17 21.84
C GLN A 334 7.04 9.61 20.41
N LEU A 335 7.82 10.23 19.53
CA LEU A 335 7.98 9.76 18.15
C LEU A 335 8.83 8.48 18.14
N HIS A 336 8.19 7.34 17.91
CA HIS A 336 8.82 6.02 17.88
C HIS A 336 9.19 5.57 16.47
N GLU A 337 8.47 6.03 15.45
CA GLU A 337 8.66 5.59 14.06
C GLU A 337 8.63 6.76 13.08
N LEU A 338 9.71 6.91 12.31
CA LEU A 338 9.84 7.91 11.25
C LEU A 338 10.20 7.21 9.93
N GLU A 339 9.34 7.34 8.92
CA GLU A 339 9.55 6.77 7.59
C GLU A 339 9.73 7.87 6.53
N ILE A 340 10.88 7.87 5.84
CA ILE A 340 11.20 8.80 4.76
C ILE A 340 11.91 8.00 3.66
N SER A 341 11.17 7.14 2.95
CA SER A 341 11.71 6.24 1.92
C SER A 341 11.21 6.55 0.50
N PHE A 342 11.95 6.13 -0.53
CA PHE A 342 11.61 6.33 -1.96
C PHE A 342 11.52 7.80 -2.42
N CYS A 343 12.24 8.73 -1.80
CA CYS A 343 12.30 10.15 -2.17
C CYS A 343 13.47 10.41 -3.15
N PRO A 344 13.25 10.51 -4.47
CA PRO A 344 14.31 10.43 -5.48
C PRO A 344 15.21 11.67 -5.57
N GLN A 345 14.82 12.80 -4.95
CA GLN A 345 15.63 14.02 -4.89
C GLN A 345 16.36 14.19 -3.55
N LEU A 346 16.06 13.35 -2.54
CA LEU A 346 16.60 13.49 -1.19
C LEU A 346 18.07 13.05 -1.18
N THR A 347 18.97 14.04 -1.22
CA THR A 347 20.42 13.86 -1.40
C THR A 347 21.24 14.22 -0.16
N THR A 348 20.69 15.04 0.74
CA THR A 348 21.40 15.57 1.91
C THR A 348 20.53 15.54 3.18
N ILE A 349 21.18 15.35 4.32
CA ILE A 349 20.59 15.42 5.65
C ILE A 349 21.56 16.27 6.50
N GLU A 350 21.05 17.24 7.24
CA GLU A 350 21.90 18.08 8.09
C GLU A 350 22.39 17.35 9.35
N PHE A 351 23.49 17.85 9.92
CA PHE A 351 23.97 17.40 11.23
C PHE A 351 22.90 17.67 12.30
N HIS A 352 22.68 16.69 13.16
CA HIS A 352 21.65 16.70 14.22
C HIS A 352 20.18 16.78 13.74
N ALA A 353 19.87 16.49 12.47
CA ALA A 353 18.50 16.51 11.93
C ALA A 353 17.44 15.70 12.71
N PHE A 354 17.86 14.64 13.40
CA PHE A 354 17.00 13.77 14.20
C PHE A 354 17.44 13.72 15.68
N ALA A 355 18.32 14.63 16.13
CA ALA A 355 18.93 14.54 17.46
C ALA A 355 17.96 14.80 18.63
N ASP A 356 16.88 15.54 18.39
CA ASP A 356 15.85 15.82 19.39
C ASP A 356 14.88 14.63 19.59
N LEU A 357 14.89 13.63 18.68
CA LEU A 357 13.97 12.49 18.65
C LEU A 357 14.43 11.34 19.58
N LYS A 358 14.45 11.60 20.89
CA LYS A 358 15.07 10.72 21.90
C LYS A 358 14.49 9.30 22.00
N GLU A 359 13.19 9.13 21.71
CA GLU A 359 12.46 7.86 21.82
C GLU A 359 12.27 7.16 20.45
N LEU A 360 13.04 7.56 19.44
CA LEU A 360 12.95 7.02 18.08
C LEU A 360 13.47 5.59 17.99
N LYS A 361 12.55 4.63 17.87
CA LYS A 361 12.84 3.18 17.86
C LYS A 361 13.12 2.65 16.45
N ARG A 362 12.50 3.24 15.41
CA ARG A 362 12.71 2.89 13.99
C ARG A 362 12.87 4.15 13.13
N LEU A 363 13.88 4.14 12.25
CA LEU A 363 14.10 5.18 11.24
C LEU A 363 14.26 4.52 9.85
N ASP A 364 13.37 4.83 8.92
CA ASP A 364 13.48 4.38 7.52
C ASP A 364 13.93 5.51 6.60
N LEU A 365 15.07 5.32 5.92
CA LEU A 365 15.69 6.26 5.00
C LEU A 365 16.03 5.55 3.66
N SER A 366 15.32 4.48 3.33
CA SER A 366 15.66 3.61 2.20
C SER A 366 15.19 4.13 0.83
N TYR A 367 15.89 3.75 -0.23
CA TYR A 367 15.60 4.08 -1.63
C TYR A 367 15.53 5.59 -1.95
N ASN A 368 16.29 6.40 -1.19
CA ASN A 368 16.51 7.81 -1.48
C ASN A 368 17.78 8.01 -2.33
N ALA A 369 18.18 9.26 -2.59
CA ALA A 369 19.38 9.61 -3.34
C ALA A 369 20.61 9.94 -2.45
N LEU A 370 20.63 9.45 -1.20
CA LEU A 370 21.69 9.77 -0.22
C LEU A 370 23.04 9.15 -0.62
N GLN A 371 24.00 10.00 -0.97
CA GLN A 371 25.37 9.56 -1.24
C GLN A 371 26.20 9.44 0.05
N GLN A 372 25.91 10.23 1.07
CA GLN A 372 26.57 10.18 2.38
C GLN A 372 25.54 10.48 3.47
N VAL A 373 25.84 10.08 4.70
CA VAL A 373 24.99 10.26 5.89
C VAL A 373 25.85 10.87 7.00
N PRO A 374 25.40 11.88 7.76
CA PRO A 374 26.19 12.41 8.86
C PRO A 374 26.21 11.44 10.07
N GLU A 375 27.39 11.17 10.62
CA GLU A 375 27.54 10.37 11.86
C GLU A 375 26.67 10.94 13.00
N ASN A 376 26.59 12.27 13.09
CA ASN A 376 25.87 12.99 14.15
C ASN A 376 24.42 13.39 13.76
N MET A 377 23.80 12.78 12.74
CA MET A 377 22.39 13.12 12.41
C MET A 377 21.40 12.64 13.48
N VAL A 378 21.71 11.52 14.15
CA VAL A 378 20.84 10.84 15.13
C VAL A 378 21.68 10.07 16.15
N ASN A 379 21.15 9.76 17.33
CA ASN A 379 21.82 8.90 18.29
C ASN A 379 21.58 7.41 17.99
N TRP A 380 22.44 6.82 17.15
CA TRP A 380 22.38 5.43 16.70
C TRP A 380 22.19 4.39 17.82
N ASN A 381 22.67 4.68 19.03
CA ASN A 381 22.57 3.76 20.17
C ASN A 381 21.13 3.62 20.72
N GLN A 382 20.23 4.57 20.44
CA GLN A 382 18.84 4.56 20.91
C GLN A 382 17.87 3.85 19.95
N ILE A 383 18.26 3.65 18.68
CA ILE A 383 17.36 3.14 17.63
C ILE A 383 17.30 1.61 17.70
N GLU A 384 16.49 1.09 18.63
CA GLU A 384 16.43 -0.34 18.95
C GLU A 384 16.11 -1.23 17.73
N GLN A 385 15.22 -0.78 16.85
CA GLN A 385 14.76 -1.49 15.65
C GLN A 385 15.59 -1.16 14.39
N GLY A 386 16.70 -0.43 14.54
CA GLY A 386 17.67 -0.13 13.50
C GLY A 386 17.27 0.98 12.51
N VAL A 387 18.23 1.34 11.66
CA VAL A 387 18.08 2.35 10.60
C VAL A 387 18.13 1.67 9.24
N ASN A 388 17.11 1.87 8.40
CA ASN A 388 17.07 1.29 7.06
C ASN A 388 17.70 2.24 6.03
N LEU A 389 18.92 1.94 5.59
CA LEU A 389 19.67 2.75 4.59
C LEU A 389 19.72 2.09 3.19
N GLN A 390 18.97 1.00 2.97
CA GLN A 390 18.98 0.23 1.72
C GLN A 390 18.66 1.06 0.48
N GLY A 391 19.18 0.66 -0.69
CA GLY A 391 18.83 1.27 -1.98
C GLY A 391 19.40 2.67 -2.25
N ASN A 392 20.09 3.28 -1.29
CA ASN A 392 20.76 4.57 -1.46
C ASN A 392 22.08 4.44 -2.26
N PRO A 393 22.46 5.44 -3.07
CA PRO A 393 23.69 5.45 -3.85
C PRO A 393 24.94 5.80 -3.00
N ILE A 394 25.18 5.07 -1.91
CA ILE A 394 26.19 5.42 -0.90
C ILE A 394 27.60 5.43 -1.48
N ASN A 395 28.34 6.50 -1.21
CA ASN A 395 29.75 6.66 -1.51
C ASN A 395 30.60 6.22 -0.31
N CYS A 396 31.13 5.01 -0.40
CA CYS A 396 31.98 4.33 0.58
C CYS A 396 33.43 4.87 0.57
N ALA A 397 33.55 6.18 0.76
CA ALA A 397 34.80 6.87 1.05
C ALA A 397 35.08 6.92 2.57
N CYS A 398 36.25 7.43 2.97
CA CYS A 398 36.65 7.55 4.38
C CYS A 398 35.62 8.29 5.27
N SER A 399 34.86 9.24 4.73
CA SER A 399 33.77 9.92 5.44
C SER A 399 32.62 9.01 5.89
N MET A 400 32.54 7.78 5.37
CA MET A 400 31.56 6.76 5.75
C MET A 400 32.15 5.60 6.58
N GLN A 401 33.45 5.64 6.93
CA GLN A 401 34.12 4.58 7.70
C GLN A 401 33.45 4.31 9.06
N TRP A 402 33.03 5.36 9.77
CA TRP A 402 32.31 5.26 11.05
C TRP A 402 31.04 4.40 10.99
N LEU A 403 30.36 4.35 9.83
CA LEU A 403 29.17 3.54 9.62
C LEU A 403 29.54 2.04 9.71
N VAL A 404 30.65 1.67 9.08
CA VAL A 404 31.18 0.30 9.04
C VAL A 404 31.85 -0.10 10.36
N ASP A 405 32.51 0.83 11.05
CA ASP A 405 33.18 0.54 12.32
C ASP A 405 32.19 0.44 13.50
N ARG A 406 31.09 1.21 13.47
CA ARG A 406 30.19 1.37 14.63
C ARG A 406 28.78 0.83 14.37
N VAL A 407 28.10 1.31 13.34
CA VAL A 407 26.66 1.08 13.14
C VAL A 407 26.35 -0.30 12.59
N ILE A 408 27.03 -0.70 11.51
CA ILE A 408 26.75 -1.98 10.84
C ILE A 408 27.08 -3.19 11.75
N PRO A 409 28.18 -3.23 12.53
CA PRO A 409 28.42 -4.29 13.50
C PRO A 409 27.36 -4.34 14.61
N ALA A 410 26.96 -3.18 15.15
CA ALA A 410 25.90 -3.09 16.15
C ALA A 410 24.56 -3.62 15.61
N MET A 411 24.18 -3.24 14.39
CA MET A 411 22.99 -3.78 13.72
C MET A 411 23.12 -5.28 13.43
N HIS A 412 24.29 -5.75 12.96
CA HIS A 412 24.52 -7.14 12.59
C HIS A 412 24.49 -8.10 13.80
N SER A 413 24.81 -7.61 15.01
CA SER A 413 24.63 -8.39 16.25
C SER A 413 23.17 -8.80 16.50
N LYS A 414 22.19 -8.01 16.03
CA LYS A 414 20.75 -8.26 16.16
C LYS A 414 20.23 -8.99 14.92
N ARG A 415 19.96 -10.29 15.05
CA ARG A 415 19.39 -11.15 13.97
C ARG A 415 18.13 -10.55 13.31
N GLU A 416 17.31 -9.86 14.09
CA GLU A 416 16.06 -9.23 13.66
C GLU A 416 16.26 -8.07 12.67
N LEU A 417 17.46 -7.48 12.67
CA LEU A 417 17.86 -6.38 11.77
C LEU A 417 18.53 -6.86 10.48
N HIS A 418 18.75 -8.18 10.32
CA HIS A 418 19.40 -8.73 9.11
C HIS A 418 18.59 -8.45 7.83
N LYS A 419 17.28 -8.22 7.96
CA LYS A 419 16.37 -7.73 6.90
C LYS A 419 16.75 -6.35 6.31
N LEU A 420 17.65 -5.60 6.97
CA LEU A 420 18.07 -4.25 6.59
C LEU A 420 19.35 -4.22 5.73
N PHE A 421 19.96 -5.37 5.42
CA PHE A 421 21.22 -5.46 4.66
C PHE A 421 21.15 -5.85 3.17
N PRO A 422 20.16 -6.61 2.63
CA PRO A 422 20.26 -7.19 1.27
C PRO A 422 20.52 -6.19 0.13
N ASN A 423 20.01 -4.96 0.26
CA ASN A 423 20.19 -3.87 -0.70
C ASN A 423 21.03 -2.69 -0.13
N LEU A 424 21.79 -2.91 0.95
CA LEU A 424 22.70 -1.92 1.52
C LEU A 424 24.10 -2.05 0.89
N ARG A 425 24.32 -1.31 -0.20
CA ARG A 425 25.50 -1.43 -1.07
C ARG A 425 26.19 -0.10 -1.30
N CYS A 426 27.49 -0.16 -1.57
CA CYS A 426 28.25 0.97 -2.07
C CYS A 426 27.96 1.18 -3.57
N ALA A 427 27.62 2.41 -3.98
CA ALA A 427 27.57 2.80 -5.39
C ALA A 427 28.89 3.44 -5.87
N GLN A 428 29.65 4.02 -4.95
CA GLN A 428 30.96 4.64 -5.16
C GLN A 428 31.91 4.30 -3.99
N PRO A 429 33.24 4.49 -4.13
CA PRO A 429 33.98 4.61 -5.39
C PRO A 429 33.89 3.32 -6.23
N ALA A 430 34.33 3.37 -7.48
CA ALA A 430 34.19 2.26 -8.43
C ALA A 430 34.75 0.90 -7.94
N ILE A 431 35.76 0.93 -7.06
CA ILE A 431 36.39 -0.26 -6.45
C ILE A 431 35.39 -1.02 -5.56
N TYR A 432 34.54 -0.31 -4.81
CA TYR A 432 33.53 -0.90 -3.92
C TYR A 432 32.14 -0.99 -4.57
N LYS A 433 31.98 -0.62 -5.85
CA LYS A 433 30.67 -0.64 -6.52
C LYS A 433 29.97 -1.99 -6.37
N ASP A 434 28.67 -1.92 -6.06
CA ASP A 434 27.75 -3.04 -5.85
C ASP A 434 28.09 -3.98 -4.66
N HIS A 435 29.17 -3.71 -3.91
CA HIS A 435 29.55 -4.48 -2.72
C HIS A 435 28.60 -4.18 -1.55
N LEU A 436 28.25 -5.23 -0.80
CA LEU A 436 27.45 -5.14 0.42
C LEU A 436 28.28 -4.51 1.56
N ILE A 437 27.77 -3.44 2.16
CA ILE A 437 28.49 -2.70 3.21
C ILE A 437 28.79 -3.58 4.43
N VAL A 438 27.90 -4.53 4.75
CA VAL A 438 28.10 -5.49 5.84
C VAL A 438 29.35 -6.38 5.68
N HIS A 439 29.80 -6.67 4.46
CA HIS A 439 31.04 -7.43 4.23
C HIS A 439 32.32 -6.59 4.38
N LEU A 440 32.20 -5.26 4.39
CA LEU A 440 33.35 -4.36 4.56
C LEU A 440 33.78 -4.25 6.04
N THR A 441 32.90 -4.63 6.98
CA THR A 441 33.17 -4.67 8.44
C THR A 441 34.29 -5.62 8.86
N VAL A 442 34.71 -6.53 7.97
CA VAL A 442 35.70 -7.58 8.26
C VAL A 442 37.15 -7.02 8.32
N HIS A 443 37.38 -5.77 7.89
CA HIS A 443 38.73 -5.20 7.80
C HIS A 443 38.79 -3.74 8.28
N ASP A 444 39.55 -3.49 9.34
CA ASP A 444 39.73 -2.16 9.92
C ASP A 444 40.23 -1.13 8.89
N ASN A 445 39.63 0.07 8.95
CA ASN A 445 39.97 1.22 8.11
C ASN A 445 39.88 0.98 6.59
N LEU A 446 39.11 0.01 6.09
CA LEU A 446 39.08 -0.35 4.66
C LEU A 446 38.71 0.82 3.70
N MET A 447 37.91 1.80 4.14
CA MET A 447 37.58 3.03 3.39
C MET A 447 38.51 4.21 3.69
N CYS A 448 39.14 4.24 4.89
CA CYS A 448 40.08 5.28 5.31
C CYS A 448 41.56 4.99 5.06
N ARG A 449 41.90 3.77 4.63
CA ARG A 449 43.19 3.48 4.01
C ARG A 449 43.37 4.44 2.84
N LYS A 450 44.34 5.34 2.96
CA LYS A 450 44.84 6.07 1.79
C LYS A 450 45.23 5.01 0.77
N TYR A 451 44.65 5.08 -0.42
CA TYR A 451 45.38 4.71 -1.61
C TYR A 451 46.52 5.73 -1.78
N GLN A 452 47.57 5.58 -0.96
CA GLN A 452 48.90 5.70 -1.54
C GLN A 452 48.93 4.64 -2.64
N GLU A 453 49.33 5.02 -3.85
CA GLU A 453 49.45 4.07 -4.93
C GLU A 453 50.37 2.90 -4.55
N MET A 454 50.36 1.83 -5.36
CA MET A 454 51.37 0.77 -5.28
C MET A 454 52.72 1.23 -5.85
N ASP A 455 53.10 2.47 -5.53
CA ASP A 455 54.46 3.01 -5.56
C ASP A 455 55.30 2.36 -4.44
N LEU A 456 55.35 1.03 -4.49
CA LEU A 456 56.51 0.27 -4.06
C LEU A 456 57.67 0.74 -4.96
N PRO A 457 58.71 1.41 -4.41
CA PRO A 457 59.81 1.91 -5.23
C PRO A 457 60.51 0.73 -5.92
N GLY A 458 60.32 0.61 -7.22
CA GLY A 458 60.74 -0.55 -8.02
C GLY A 458 59.61 -1.24 -8.80
N MET A 459 58.33 -0.97 -8.54
CA MET A 459 57.25 -1.62 -9.33
C MET A 459 57.19 -1.11 -10.77
N GLU A 460 57.52 0.17 -11.02
CA GLU A 460 57.83 0.65 -12.37
C GLU A 460 58.94 -0.18 -13.01
N THR A 461 60.05 -0.42 -12.31
CA THR A 461 61.18 -1.21 -12.81
C THR A 461 60.77 -2.64 -13.13
N VAL A 462 59.90 -3.25 -12.33
CA VAL A 462 59.35 -4.60 -12.57
C VAL A 462 58.36 -4.62 -13.75
N VAL A 463 57.52 -3.60 -13.92
CA VAL A 463 56.63 -3.46 -15.08
C VAL A 463 57.42 -3.16 -16.36
N GLN A 464 58.48 -2.37 -16.27
CA GLN A 464 59.39 -2.06 -17.37
C GLN A 464 60.19 -3.31 -17.76
N LEU A 465 60.78 -4.03 -16.79
CA LEU A 465 61.43 -5.32 -17.04
C LEU A 465 60.46 -6.35 -17.61
N MET A 466 59.19 -6.39 -17.19
CA MET A 466 58.19 -7.25 -17.82
C MET A 466 57.77 -6.80 -19.22
N LYS A 467 57.75 -5.49 -19.52
CA LYS A 467 57.58 -4.97 -20.90
C LYS A 467 58.78 -5.31 -21.77
N GLU A 468 59.99 -5.09 -21.30
CA GLU A 468 61.25 -5.39 -22.00
C GLU A 468 61.43 -6.89 -22.21
N HIS A 469 61.10 -7.74 -21.22
CA HIS A 469 61.12 -9.19 -21.39
C HIS A 469 60.03 -9.65 -22.37
N ARG A 470 58.83 -9.06 -22.34
CA ARG A 470 57.77 -9.32 -23.33
C ARG A 470 58.17 -8.84 -24.74
N GLN A 471 58.88 -7.72 -24.86
CA GLN A 471 59.45 -7.25 -26.14
C GLN A 471 60.62 -8.12 -26.61
N MET A 472 61.52 -8.58 -25.74
CA MET A 472 62.55 -9.56 -26.10
C MET A 472 61.94 -10.88 -26.60
N GLN A 473 60.89 -11.37 -25.95
CA GLN A 473 60.11 -12.52 -26.41
C GLN A 473 59.49 -12.24 -27.80
N PHE A 474 58.92 -11.05 -28.02
CA PHE A 474 58.32 -10.69 -29.31
C PHE A 474 59.35 -10.52 -30.43
N VAL A 475 60.49 -9.88 -30.16
CA VAL A 475 61.60 -9.71 -31.12
C VAL A 475 62.26 -11.06 -31.44
N ARG A 476 62.46 -11.93 -30.44
CA ARG A 476 62.94 -13.31 -30.68
C ARG A 476 61.93 -14.12 -31.49
N ALA A 477 60.64 -14.02 -31.19
CA ALA A 477 59.60 -14.67 -31.99
C ALA A 477 59.58 -14.15 -33.45
N GLN A 478 59.69 -12.83 -33.66
CA GLN A 478 59.79 -12.24 -34.99
C GLN A 478 61.07 -12.63 -35.73
N GLN A 479 62.22 -12.71 -35.04
CA GLN A 479 63.48 -13.20 -35.62
C GLN A 479 63.40 -14.70 -35.97
N ILE A 480 62.75 -15.52 -35.14
CA ILE A 480 62.53 -16.95 -35.43
C ILE A 480 61.56 -17.12 -36.60
N ILE A 481 60.47 -16.34 -36.67
CA ILE A 481 59.53 -16.36 -37.80
C ILE A 481 60.20 -15.85 -39.08
N LEU A 482 61.01 -14.80 -39.02
CA LEU A 482 61.76 -14.29 -40.17
C LEU A 482 62.84 -15.29 -40.63
N ALA A 483 63.55 -15.93 -39.70
CA ALA A 483 64.50 -16.99 -40.02
C ALA A 483 63.80 -18.23 -40.59
N ALA A 484 62.61 -18.60 -40.09
CA ALA A 484 61.81 -19.70 -40.64
C ALA A 484 61.25 -19.37 -42.04
N LEU A 485 60.87 -18.11 -42.31
CA LEU A 485 60.48 -17.65 -43.65
C LEU A 485 61.67 -17.62 -44.60
N ILE A 486 62.84 -17.15 -44.16
CA ILE A 486 64.07 -17.16 -44.97
C ILE A 486 64.51 -18.60 -45.26
N CYS A 487 64.51 -19.50 -44.26
CA CYS A 487 64.77 -20.92 -44.47
C CYS A 487 63.70 -21.57 -45.35
N GLY A 488 62.43 -21.19 -45.23
CA GLY A 488 61.35 -21.65 -46.11
C GLY A 488 61.59 -21.25 -47.57
N ILE A 489 61.90 -19.97 -47.82
CA ILE A 489 62.23 -19.45 -49.16
C ILE A 489 63.51 -20.11 -49.72
N ILE A 490 64.50 -20.40 -48.88
CA ILE A 490 65.72 -21.14 -49.29
C ILE A 490 65.40 -22.62 -49.57
N LEU A 491 64.53 -23.27 -48.80
CA LEU A 491 64.17 -24.68 -48.99
C LEU A 491 63.22 -24.88 -50.17
N GLU A 492 62.27 -23.98 -50.41
CA GLU A 492 61.45 -23.95 -51.64
C GLU A 492 62.28 -23.52 -52.85
N GLY A 493 63.25 -22.62 -52.67
CA GLY A 493 64.22 -22.21 -53.70
C GLY A 493 65.30 -23.25 -54.03
N VAL A 494 65.47 -24.29 -53.22
CA VAL A 494 66.41 -25.41 -53.45
C VAL A 494 65.69 -26.72 -53.78
N SER A 495 64.41 -26.89 -53.40
CA SER A 495 63.59 -28.06 -53.79
C SER A 495 63.11 -28.04 -55.26
N ALA A 496 63.88 -27.41 -56.15
CA ALA A 496 63.69 -27.41 -57.60
C ALA A 496 64.71 -28.31 -58.34
N GLU A 497 65.84 -28.67 -57.70
CA GLU A 497 66.81 -29.62 -58.24
C GLU A 497 67.23 -30.66 -57.18
N LEU A 498 67.50 -31.89 -57.62
CA LEU A 498 67.87 -33.08 -56.80
C LEU A 498 66.82 -33.55 -55.77
N GLY A 499 65.88 -34.38 -56.22
CA GLY A 499 64.97 -35.10 -55.33
C GLY A 499 65.60 -36.34 -54.68
N VAL A 500 65.58 -36.41 -53.34
CA VAL A 500 65.82 -37.62 -52.53
C VAL A 500 64.81 -37.66 -51.39
N ALA A 501 64.20 -38.82 -51.14
CA ALA A 501 63.25 -39.01 -50.04
C ALA A 501 63.94 -39.48 -48.76
N CYS A 502 63.55 -38.90 -47.61
CA CYS A 502 63.93 -39.36 -46.27
C CYS A 502 62.73 -39.24 -45.31
N ALA A 503 62.63 -40.17 -44.35
CA ALA A 503 61.54 -40.22 -43.38
C ALA A 503 61.99 -39.87 -41.95
N LEU A 504 61.06 -39.29 -41.19
CA LEU A 504 60.94 -39.13 -39.73
C LEU A 504 62.11 -39.56 -38.81
N PRO A 505 62.32 -38.77 -37.74
CA PRO A 505 62.13 -39.32 -36.40
C PRO A 505 61.10 -38.54 -35.56
N ALA A 506 60.71 -39.09 -34.41
CA ALA A 506 59.58 -38.63 -33.59
C ALA A 506 59.93 -38.37 -32.12
N GLY A 507 59.08 -37.59 -31.43
CA GLY A 507 59.00 -37.45 -29.97
C GLY A 507 58.81 -36.00 -29.49
N PRO A 508 58.51 -35.75 -28.20
CA PRO A 508 57.98 -36.65 -27.16
C PRO A 508 56.47 -36.37 -26.86
N PRO A 509 55.77 -37.16 -26.02
CA PRO A 509 54.32 -37.02 -25.84
C PRO A 509 53.91 -35.91 -24.85
N VAL A 510 52.73 -35.31 -25.10
CA VAL A 510 52.00 -34.47 -24.14
C VAL A 510 51.02 -35.35 -23.34
N PRO A 511 50.89 -35.20 -22.00
CA PRO A 511 49.94 -35.97 -21.20
C PRO A 511 48.48 -35.69 -21.60
N ILE A 512 47.67 -36.76 -21.75
CA ILE A 512 46.24 -36.67 -22.02
C ILE A 512 45.44 -36.98 -20.75
N GLY A 513 44.52 -36.08 -20.39
CA GLY A 513 43.53 -36.26 -19.32
C GLY A 513 42.85 -34.94 -19.00
N LEU A 514 41.53 -34.75 -19.12
CA LEU A 514 40.44 -35.67 -19.50
C LEU A 514 39.57 -35.05 -20.61
N ALA A 515 38.87 -35.90 -21.38
CA ALA A 515 37.98 -35.46 -22.45
C ALA A 515 36.52 -35.90 -22.22
N ARG A 516 35.59 -34.95 -22.39
CA ARG A 516 34.17 -35.06 -22.85
C ARG A 516 33.58 -33.63 -22.81
N SER A 517 33.17 -32.99 -23.92
CA SER A 517 31.95 -33.22 -24.75
C SER A 517 30.67 -32.87 -23.94
N LEU A 518 29.71 -32.03 -24.34
CA LEU A 518 29.30 -31.32 -25.58
C LEU A 518 28.48 -30.05 -25.18
N SER A 519 28.10 -29.05 -25.99
CA SER A 519 28.35 -28.68 -27.42
C SER A 519 27.88 -27.24 -27.71
N GLY A 520 28.48 -26.57 -28.71
CA GLY A 520 28.01 -25.31 -29.31
C GLY A 520 28.59 -24.05 -28.65
N SER A 521 29.15 -23.04 -29.34
CA SER A 521 28.85 -22.34 -30.62
C SER A 521 27.65 -21.39 -30.53
N LYS A 522 27.70 -20.13 -30.96
CA LYS A 522 28.77 -19.23 -31.49
C LYS A 522 28.32 -17.78 -31.13
N SER A 523 29.19 -16.78 -30.93
CA SER A 523 29.90 -16.00 -31.97
C SER A 523 28.97 -15.36 -33.04
N SER A 524 29.15 -14.11 -33.47
CA SER A 524 30.14 -13.09 -33.04
C SER A 524 29.91 -11.72 -33.70
N SER A 525 30.44 -10.67 -33.06
CA SER A 525 31.03 -9.45 -33.65
C SER A 525 30.27 -8.64 -34.72
N SER A 526 29.96 -7.40 -34.36
CA SER A 526 29.81 -6.29 -35.30
C SER A 526 31.18 -5.77 -35.79
N LYS A 527 31.21 -5.31 -37.06
CA LYS A 527 32.10 -4.27 -37.61
C LYS A 527 31.24 -3.46 -38.61
N LEU A 528 31.17 -2.12 -38.55
CA LEU A 528 32.18 -1.07 -38.76
C LEU A 528 32.61 -0.89 -40.23
N GLU A 529 32.47 0.37 -40.69
CA GLU A 529 33.11 1.03 -41.84
C GLU A 529 32.64 0.69 -43.27
N LEU A 530 32.64 1.61 -44.26
CA LEU A 530 32.49 3.09 -44.31
C LEU A 530 32.29 3.54 -45.78
N VAL A 531 31.69 4.73 -46.02
CA VAL A 531 31.78 5.60 -47.24
C VAL A 531 31.44 5.03 -48.63
N VAL A 532 30.50 5.65 -49.36
CA VAL A 532 30.71 6.36 -50.66
C VAL A 532 29.40 7.06 -51.13
N SER A 533 29.60 8.23 -51.70
CA SER A 533 28.68 9.22 -52.28
C SER A 533 27.64 8.75 -53.34
N SER A 534 26.44 9.33 -53.26
CA SER A 534 25.65 10.04 -54.33
C SER A 534 25.38 9.35 -55.71
N VAL A 535 24.48 9.79 -56.62
CA VAL A 535 23.84 11.10 -56.88
C VAL A 535 22.58 10.98 -57.82
N ILE A 536 21.67 11.98 -57.79
CA ILE A 536 20.69 12.40 -58.86
C ILE A 536 19.35 11.64 -59.14
N ARG A 537 18.32 12.48 -59.48
CA ARG A 537 16.98 12.27 -60.08
C ARG A 537 15.90 11.55 -59.25
N SER A 538 14.74 12.12 -58.87
CA SER A 538 13.88 13.27 -59.27
C SER A 538 12.73 12.99 -60.24
N ARG A 539 11.49 13.00 -59.71
CA ARG A 539 10.22 13.57 -60.23
C ARG A 539 9.19 13.48 -59.07
N ASP A 540 8.50 14.54 -58.69
CA ASP A 540 7.33 15.18 -59.35
C ASP A 540 6.10 14.24 -59.41
N SER A 541 4.90 14.63 -58.96
CA SER A 541 4.46 15.92 -58.38
C SER A 541 3.05 15.86 -57.75
N SER A 542 2.79 16.73 -56.75
CA SER A 542 1.53 17.51 -56.49
C SER A 542 0.14 16.82 -56.59
N PHE A 543 -0.77 16.91 -55.60
CA PHE A 543 -1.71 18.04 -55.35
C PHE A 543 -2.75 17.62 -54.27
N THR A 544 -3.45 18.42 -53.43
CA THR A 544 -3.36 19.83 -52.93
C THR A 544 -4.13 19.95 -51.59
N GLY A 545 -3.92 21.02 -50.81
CA GLY A 545 -4.90 21.55 -49.83
C GLY A 545 -4.66 21.18 -48.35
N GLY A 546 -4.61 22.10 -47.38
CA GLY A 546 -4.46 23.56 -47.47
C GLY A 546 -5.65 24.40 -46.98
N VAL A 547 -5.68 24.73 -45.67
CA VAL A 547 -6.39 25.87 -45.04
C VAL A 547 -5.49 26.46 -43.93
N VAL A 548 -5.72 27.72 -43.56
CA VAL A 548 -4.78 28.63 -42.86
C VAL A 548 -5.13 28.87 -41.37
N LEU A 549 -4.12 29.21 -40.55
CA LEU A 549 -4.19 29.61 -39.12
C LEU A 549 -4.61 31.09 -38.95
N PRO A 550 -5.19 31.51 -37.81
CA PRO A 550 -4.39 32.00 -36.66
C PRO A 550 -4.97 31.55 -35.29
N VAL A 551 -4.24 31.37 -34.19
CA VAL A 551 -3.28 32.24 -33.47
C VAL A 551 -3.91 33.53 -32.95
N VAL A 552 -4.31 33.54 -31.68
CA VAL A 552 -4.61 34.75 -30.90
C VAL A 552 -3.96 34.61 -29.52
N ALA A 553 -3.30 35.68 -29.07
CA ALA A 553 -2.77 35.87 -27.72
C ALA A 553 -3.34 37.22 -27.19
N PRO A 554 -3.32 37.48 -25.87
CA PRO A 554 -4.21 38.48 -25.28
C PRO A 554 -3.73 39.92 -25.50
N ASP A 555 -4.67 40.85 -25.42
CA ASP A 555 -4.40 42.28 -25.36
C ASP A 555 -5.06 42.91 -24.11
N VAL A 556 -4.57 44.08 -23.72
CA VAL A 556 -4.92 44.76 -22.46
C VAL A 556 -5.69 46.04 -22.75
N ASP A 557 -6.78 46.30 -22.00
CA ASP A 557 -7.11 47.70 -21.67
C ASP A 557 -7.91 47.82 -20.37
N ALA A 558 -8.02 49.06 -19.85
CA ALA A 558 -8.50 49.36 -18.51
C ALA A 558 -9.56 50.47 -18.45
N GLY A 559 -10.38 50.44 -17.40
CA GLY A 559 -10.76 51.68 -16.70
C GLY A 559 -12.24 51.88 -16.36
N LYS A 560 -12.44 52.27 -15.08
CA LYS A 560 -13.60 53.01 -14.53
C LYS A 560 -14.93 52.23 -14.42
N SER A 561 -15.81 52.49 -13.46
CA SER A 561 -15.71 53.18 -12.15
C SER A 561 -17.04 52.98 -11.39
N GLY A 562 -17.05 52.67 -10.09
CA GLY A 562 -18.32 52.41 -9.38
C GLY A 562 -18.23 52.28 -7.86
N VAL A 563 -18.34 53.42 -7.19
CA VAL A 563 -18.60 53.71 -5.76
C VAL A 563 -19.28 52.61 -4.90
N SER A 564 -18.74 52.41 -3.69
CA SER A 564 -19.22 51.59 -2.54
C SER A 564 -20.13 52.41 -1.58
N PRO A 565 -20.58 51.93 -0.39
CA PRO A 565 -20.79 50.56 0.13
C PRO A 565 -22.22 50.35 0.73
N LEU A 566 -22.52 49.12 1.16
CA LEU A 566 -23.22 48.83 2.43
C LEU A 566 -22.90 47.41 2.91
#